data_AF-A0A0U3PEX5-F1
#
_entry.id   AF-A0A0U3PEX5-F1
#
_cell.length_a   1.000
_cell.length_b   1.000
_cell.length_c   1.000
_cell.angle_alpha   90.00
_cell.angle_beta   90.00
_cell.angle_gamma   90.00
#
_symmetry.space_group_name_H-M   'P 1'
#
loop_
_entity.id
_entity.type
_entity.pdbx_description
1 polymer ?
#
loop_
_entity_poly.entity_id
_entity_poly.type
_entity_poly.pdbx_seq_one_letter_code
_entity_poly.pdbx_strand_id
1 'polypeptide(L)'
;MARPTLDPQRRRSETLNLRLSPTEMYDLRRRAAEAGVTLAEYARATLTGRRPKSKPVKDRVMSALLYELSSIATNLSQLEDATGEANFAQWARYVGGELVERVTDRQDLTPLIEEHLEAINGAGHMVNAMARRANMGKELDAGEVEETLSILGRVLEPVHKAVKRPAKSGGKEPDPGDGRDAL
;
A
#
# COMPACT_ATOMS: atom_id res chain seq x y z
N MET A 1 -15.56 15.72 27.72
CA MET A 1 -16.37 14.54 28.11
C MET A 1 -15.47 13.32 28.14
N ALA A 2 -15.47 12.54 29.22
CA ALA A 2 -14.64 11.33 29.32
C ALA A 2 -15.22 10.21 28.44
N ARG A 3 -14.36 9.47 27.72
CA ARG A 3 -14.77 8.32 26.90
C ARG A 3 -15.37 7.24 27.84
N PRO A 4 -16.57 6.70 27.57
CA PRO A 4 -17.16 5.66 28.41
C PRO A 4 -16.22 4.47 28.53
N THR A 5 -15.97 4.02 29.76
CA THR A 5 -15.11 2.87 30.04
C THR A 5 -15.77 1.61 29.47
N LEU A 6 -15.01 0.79 28.74
CA LEU A 6 -15.53 -0.48 28.22
C LEU A 6 -16.02 -1.37 29.37
N ASP A 7 -17.19 -1.99 29.20
CA ASP A 7 -17.72 -3.05 30.07
C ASP A 7 -16.59 -4.07 30.37
N PRO A 8 -16.30 -4.37 31.65
CA PRO A 8 -15.27 -5.34 32.04
C PRO A 8 -15.34 -6.66 31.26
N GLN A 9 -16.53 -7.18 30.98
CA GLN A 9 -16.70 -8.46 30.26
C GLN A 9 -16.41 -8.36 28.75
N ARG A 10 -16.43 -7.14 28.20
CA ARG A 10 -16.05 -6.88 26.79
C ARG A 10 -14.56 -6.58 26.63
N ARG A 11 -13.84 -6.41 27.74
CA ARG A 11 -12.39 -6.22 27.72
C ARG A 11 -11.72 -7.53 27.36
N ARG A 12 -10.63 -7.42 26.62
CA ARG A 12 -9.79 -8.56 26.26
C ARG A 12 -8.81 -8.77 27.41
N SER A 13 -9.23 -9.53 28.44
CA SER A 13 -8.41 -9.83 29.64
C SER A 13 -7.74 -11.20 29.58
N GLU A 14 -8.36 -12.17 28.90
CA GLU A 14 -7.87 -13.55 28.84
C GLU A 14 -6.82 -13.76 27.75
N THR A 15 -5.84 -14.63 28.02
CA THR A 15 -4.76 -14.97 27.09
C THR A 15 -4.84 -16.44 26.68
N LEU A 16 -4.65 -16.71 25.39
CA LEU A 16 -4.49 -18.05 24.85
C LEU A 16 -3.05 -18.21 24.32
N ASN A 17 -2.29 -19.12 24.92
CA ASN A 17 -0.92 -19.41 24.51
C ASN A 17 -0.91 -20.59 23.53
N LEU A 18 -0.56 -20.35 22.27
CA LEU A 18 -0.58 -21.35 21.21
C LEU A 18 0.79 -21.40 20.51
N ARG A 19 1.32 -22.62 20.33
CA ARG A 19 2.56 -22.86 19.57
C ARG A 19 2.19 -23.19 18.13
N LEU A 20 2.81 -22.49 17.18
CA LEU A 20 2.66 -22.73 15.75
C LEU A 20 3.98 -23.20 15.18
N SER A 21 3.93 -24.16 14.26
CA SER A 21 5.04 -24.43 13.36
C SER A 21 5.33 -23.21 12.48
N PRO A 22 6.55 -23.11 11.90
CA PRO A 22 6.88 -22.03 10.97
C PRO A 22 5.90 -21.92 9.79
N THR A 23 5.45 -23.04 9.24
CA THR A 23 4.49 -23.09 8.13
C THR A 23 3.12 -22.56 8.54
N GLU A 24 2.62 -22.95 9.71
CA GLU A 24 1.33 -22.44 10.20
C GLU A 24 1.39 -20.94 10.49
N MET A 25 2.50 -20.46 11.06
CA MET A 25 2.72 -19.03 11.27
C MET A 25 2.76 -18.26 9.94
N TYR A 26 3.45 -18.81 8.94
CA TYR A 26 3.50 -18.23 7.59
C TYR A 26 2.10 -18.15 6.97
N ASP A 27 1.34 -19.24 6.98
CA ASP A 27 -0.02 -19.28 6.44
C ASP A 27 -0.97 -18.32 7.16
N LEU A 28 -0.85 -18.23 8.48
CA LEU A 28 -1.67 -17.33 9.28
C LEU A 28 -1.37 -15.86 8.96
N ARG A 29 -0.09 -15.49 8.82
CA ARG A 29 0.34 -14.15 8.39
C ARG A 29 -0.13 -13.84 6.97
N ARG A 30 0.04 -14.77 6.03
CA ARG A 30 -0.41 -14.64 4.65
C ARG A 30 -1.91 -14.37 4.57
N ARG A 31 -2.73 -15.17 5.25
CA ARG A 31 -4.19 -15.00 5.25
C ARG A 31 -4.65 -13.72 5.94
N ALA A 32 -3.97 -13.31 7.02
CA ALA A 32 -4.24 -12.04 7.67
C ALA A 32 -3.97 -10.86 6.73
N ALA A 33 -2.84 -10.88 6.02
CA ALA A 33 -2.48 -9.88 5.02
C ALA A 33 -3.48 -9.86 3.85
N GLU A 34 -3.89 -11.03 3.34
CA GLU A 34 -4.90 -11.13 2.29
C GLU A 34 -6.27 -10.59 2.73
N ALA A 35 -6.66 -10.80 3.98
CA ALA A 35 -7.89 -10.23 4.55
C ALA A 35 -7.76 -8.75 4.93
N GLY A 36 -6.54 -8.19 4.90
CA GLY A 36 -6.25 -6.80 5.27
C GLY A 36 -6.53 -6.49 6.74
N VAL A 37 -6.25 -7.45 7.64
CA VAL A 37 -6.40 -7.31 9.10
C VAL A 37 -5.10 -7.71 9.79
N THR A 38 -4.94 -7.32 11.06
CA THR A 38 -3.76 -7.75 11.82
C THR A 38 -3.76 -9.25 12.08
N LEU A 39 -2.58 -9.84 12.31
CA LEU A 39 -2.44 -11.25 12.67
C LEU A 39 -3.34 -11.62 13.86
N ALA A 40 -3.37 -10.78 14.89
CA ALA A 40 -4.15 -11.01 16.10
C ALA A 40 -5.66 -10.94 15.84
N GLU A 41 -6.13 -10.01 14.99
CA GLU A 41 -7.53 -9.93 14.58
C GLU A 41 -7.95 -11.13 13.75
N TYR A 42 -7.12 -11.52 12.78
CA TYR A 42 -7.38 -12.69 11.93
C TYR A 42 -7.44 -13.98 12.76
N ALA A 43 -6.45 -14.19 13.64
CA ALA A 43 -6.39 -15.34 14.53
C ALA A 43 -7.62 -15.40 15.44
N ARG A 44 -7.96 -14.29 16.10
CA ARG A 44 -9.14 -14.22 16.98
C ARG A 44 -10.43 -14.50 16.23
N ALA A 45 -10.62 -13.86 15.08
CA ALA A 45 -11.81 -14.07 14.26
C ALA A 45 -11.91 -15.57 13.92
N THR A 46 -10.82 -16.17 13.43
CA THR A 46 -10.79 -17.58 13.03
C THR A 46 -11.10 -18.51 14.21
N LEU A 47 -10.49 -18.27 15.38
CA LEU A 47 -10.74 -19.03 16.61
C LEU A 47 -12.18 -18.90 17.13
N THR A 48 -12.87 -17.79 16.81
CA THR A 48 -14.27 -17.53 17.18
C THR A 48 -15.26 -17.86 16.05
N GLY A 49 -14.82 -18.68 15.08
CA GLY A 49 -15.67 -19.18 13.98
C GLY A 49 -15.93 -18.17 12.86
N ARG A 50 -15.33 -16.97 12.91
CA ARG A 50 -15.43 -15.95 11.86
C ARG A 50 -14.17 -16.02 11.01
N ARG A 51 -14.25 -16.41 9.74
CA ARG A 51 -13.07 -16.35 8.85
C ARG A 51 -13.11 -15.08 8.02
N PRO A 52 -12.29 -14.05 8.30
CA PRO A 52 -12.22 -12.86 7.45
C PRO A 52 -11.92 -13.29 6.02
N LYS A 53 -12.73 -12.82 5.07
CA LYS A 53 -12.55 -13.14 3.66
C LYS A 53 -11.37 -12.34 3.12
N SER A 54 -10.57 -12.97 2.25
CA SER A 54 -9.54 -12.27 1.49
C SER A 54 -10.19 -11.14 0.69
N LYS A 55 -9.55 -9.97 0.69
CA LYS A 55 -9.99 -8.85 -0.15
C LYS A 55 -9.80 -9.21 -1.63
N PRO A 56 -10.66 -8.66 -2.52
CA PRO A 56 -10.44 -8.77 -3.96
C PRO A 56 -9.00 -8.42 -4.35
N VAL A 57 -8.42 -9.13 -5.31
CA VAL A 57 -7.02 -8.92 -5.76
C VAL A 57 -6.79 -7.45 -6.11
N LYS A 58 -7.74 -6.85 -6.86
CA LYS A 58 -7.69 -5.44 -7.26
C LYS A 58 -7.54 -4.51 -6.06
N ASP A 59 -8.39 -4.66 -5.04
CA ASP A 59 -8.33 -3.85 -3.82
C ASP A 59 -7.01 -4.04 -3.07
N ARG A 60 -6.48 -5.27 -3.02
CA ARG A 60 -5.19 -5.55 -2.35
C ARG A 60 -4.03 -4.88 -3.05
N VAL A 61 -3.95 -5.03 -4.37
CA VAL A 61 -2.88 -4.44 -5.19
C VAL A 61 -2.93 -2.91 -5.12
N MET A 62 -4.11 -2.31 -5.23
CA MET A 62 -4.28 -0.86 -5.10
C MET A 62 -3.91 -0.36 -3.71
N SER A 63 -4.37 -1.05 -2.66
CA SER A 63 -4.03 -0.68 -1.27
C SER A 63 -2.53 -0.77 -1.02
N ALA A 64 -1.87 -1.80 -1.57
CA ALA A 64 -0.43 -1.97 -1.45
C ALA A 64 0.34 -0.85 -2.16
N LEU A 65 -0.05 -0.51 -3.39
CA LEU A 65 0.56 0.63 -4.09
C LEU A 65 0.41 1.93 -3.30
N LEU A 66 -0.81 2.26 -2.84
CA LEU A 66 -1.06 3.49 -2.08
C LEU A 66 -0.23 3.55 -0.79
N TYR A 67 -0.06 2.41 -0.12
CA TYR A 67 0.82 2.30 1.03
C TYR A 67 2.28 2.58 0.65
N GLU A 68 2.80 1.95 -0.40
CA GLU A 68 4.19 2.16 -0.84
C GLU A 68 4.44 3.61 -1.24
N LEU A 69 3.55 4.23 -2.02
CA LEU A 69 3.66 5.64 -2.41
C LEU A 69 3.67 6.58 -1.19
N SER A 70 2.78 6.34 -0.22
CA SER A 70 2.70 7.13 1.01
C SER A 70 3.95 6.96 1.88
N SER A 71 4.47 5.73 1.97
CA SER A 71 5.69 5.40 2.70
C SER A 71 6.92 6.07 2.07
N ILE A 72 7.05 6.00 0.74
CA ILE A 72 8.10 6.68 -0.02
C ILE A 72 8.04 8.19 0.21
N ALA A 73 6.86 8.80 0.07
CA ALA A 73 6.67 10.23 0.27
C ALA A 73 7.06 10.66 1.70
N THR A 74 6.67 9.88 2.71
CA THR A 74 7.05 10.13 4.11
C THR A 74 8.56 10.11 4.30
N ASN A 75 9.25 9.13 3.72
CA ASN A 75 10.71 9.03 3.84
C ASN A 75 11.43 10.13 3.06
N LEU A 76 10.88 10.59 1.94
CA LEU A 76 11.38 11.75 1.20
C LEU A 76 11.21 13.05 2.01
N SER A 77 10.09 13.24 2.70
CA SER A 77 9.92 14.38 3.61
C SER A 77 10.93 14.33 4.77
N GLN A 78 11.22 13.15 5.33
CA GLN A 78 12.28 13.02 6.34
C GLN A 78 13.67 13.38 5.78
N LEU A 79 13.95 13.06 4.52
CA LEU A 79 15.18 13.46 3.86
C LEU A 79 15.26 14.99 3.70
N GLU A 80 14.17 15.65 3.28
CA GLU A 80 14.09 17.11 3.26
C GLU A 80 14.35 17.71 4.64
N ASP A 81 13.67 17.22 5.67
CA ASP A 81 13.82 17.71 7.04
C ASP A 81 15.27 17.58 7.55
N ALA A 82 15.95 16.50 7.16
CA ALA A 82 17.32 16.20 7.59
C ALA A 82 18.40 16.96 6.79
N THR A 83 18.20 17.19 5.48
CA THR A 83 19.23 17.78 4.60
C THR A 83 18.94 19.22 4.18
N GLY A 84 17.69 19.67 4.28
CA GLY A 84 17.22 20.95 3.74
C GLY A 84 17.11 20.99 2.21
N GLU A 85 17.26 19.85 1.52
CA GLU A 85 17.21 19.81 0.06
C GLU A 85 15.76 19.79 -0.47
N ALA A 86 15.36 20.89 -1.10
CA ALA A 86 14.02 21.07 -1.68
C ALA A 86 13.65 20.04 -2.77
N ASN A 87 14.63 19.34 -3.35
CA ASN A 87 14.38 18.28 -4.33
C ASN A 87 13.58 17.12 -3.70
N PHE A 88 13.90 16.73 -2.46
CA PHE A 88 13.16 15.68 -1.76
C PHE A 88 11.69 16.09 -1.52
N ALA A 89 11.45 17.36 -1.20
CA ALA A 89 10.11 17.93 -1.06
C ALA A 89 9.29 17.86 -2.36
N GLN A 90 9.93 18.08 -3.52
CA GLN A 90 9.28 17.97 -4.83
C GLN A 90 8.87 16.52 -5.11
N TRP A 91 9.78 15.57 -4.86
CA TRP A 91 9.49 14.16 -5.00
C TRP A 91 8.39 13.69 -4.04
N ALA A 92 8.40 14.12 -2.78
CA ALA A 92 7.38 13.76 -1.80
C ALA A 92 5.98 14.22 -2.24
N ARG A 93 5.85 15.47 -2.72
CA ARG A 93 4.59 16.00 -3.25
C ARG A 93 4.09 15.25 -4.47
N TYR A 94 5.00 14.92 -5.39
CA TYR A 94 4.64 14.17 -6.58
C TYR A 94 4.19 12.73 -6.25
N VAL A 95 4.98 11.99 -5.47
CA VAL A 95 4.74 10.57 -5.18
C VAL A 95 3.54 10.39 -4.23
N GLY A 96 3.46 11.18 -3.16
CA GLY A 96 2.42 11.04 -2.13
C GLY A 96 1.17 11.88 -2.36
N GLY A 97 1.22 12.85 -3.28
CA GLY A 97 0.09 13.70 -3.64
C GLY A 97 -0.42 13.38 -5.05
N GLU A 98 0.26 13.93 -6.06
CA GLU A 98 -0.23 13.86 -7.46
C GLU A 98 -0.42 12.43 -7.97
N LEU A 99 0.54 11.55 -7.72
CA LEU A 99 0.48 10.18 -8.24
C LEU A 99 -0.56 9.35 -7.49
N VAL A 100 -0.70 9.56 -6.17
CA VAL A 100 -1.76 8.96 -5.35
C VAL A 100 -3.13 9.35 -5.89
N GLU A 101 -3.41 10.66 -6.02
CA GLU A 101 -4.69 11.16 -6.52
C GLU A 101 -5.05 10.59 -7.89
N ARG A 102 -4.07 10.49 -8.79
CA ARG A 102 -4.28 9.98 -10.14
C ARG A 102 -4.51 8.47 -10.20
N VAL A 103 -4.10 7.71 -9.18
CA VAL A 103 -4.19 6.24 -9.17
C VAL A 103 -5.36 5.71 -8.34
N THR A 104 -5.85 6.44 -7.35
CA THR A 104 -6.85 5.98 -6.36
C THR A 104 -8.06 5.28 -6.98
N ASP A 105 -8.57 5.79 -8.11
CA ASP A 105 -9.76 5.25 -8.78
C ASP A 105 -9.46 4.43 -10.06
N ARG A 106 -8.18 4.14 -10.32
CA ARG A 106 -7.70 3.47 -11.54
C ARG A 106 -7.57 1.96 -11.38
N GLN A 107 -8.68 1.31 -11.04
CA GLN A 107 -8.77 -0.17 -10.93
C GLN A 107 -8.47 -0.89 -12.26
N ASP A 108 -8.52 -0.18 -13.40
CA ASP A 108 -8.08 -0.69 -14.71
C ASP A 108 -6.56 -0.89 -14.79
N LEU A 109 -5.78 -0.27 -13.89
CA LEU A 109 -4.32 -0.38 -13.84
C LEU A 109 -3.83 -1.53 -12.97
N THR A 110 -4.72 -2.30 -12.31
CA THR A 110 -4.30 -3.39 -11.40
C THR A 110 -3.22 -4.31 -11.98
N PRO A 111 -3.33 -4.84 -13.22
CA PRO A 111 -2.32 -5.77 -13.74
C PRO A 111 -0.94 -5.12 -13.89
N LEU A 112 -0.91 -3.87 -14.34
CA LEU A 112 0.33 -3.10 -14.47
C LEU A 112 0.96 -2.84 -13.10
N ILE A 113 0.13 -2.51 -12.11
CA ILE A 113 0.60 -2.25 -10.74
C ILE A 113 1.14 -3.53 -10.13
N GLU A 114 0.43 -4.65 -10.28
CA GLU A 114 0.88 -5.96 -9.78
C GLU A 114 2.25 -6.36 -10.36
N GLU A 115 2.48 -6.11 -11.66
CA GLU A 115 3.76 -6.37 -12.33
C GLU A 115 4.92 -5.53 -11.76
N HIS A 116 4.66 -4.29 -11.34
CA HIS A 116 5.70 -3.35 -10.91
C HIS A 116 5.81 -3.17 -9.39
N LEU A 117 4.89 -3.73 -8.60
CA LEU A 117 4.78 -3.46 -7.17
C LEU A 117 6.05 -3.87 -6.39
N GLU A 118 6.66 -5.00 -6.74
CA GLU A 118 7.90 -5.47 -6.10
C GLU A 118 9.07 -4.50 -6.35
N ALA A 119 9.21 -4.00 -7.58
CA ALA A 119 10.25 -3.03 -7.92
C ALA A 119 10.04 -1.68 -7.21
N ILE A 120 8.78 -1.23 -7.08
CA ILE A 120 8.42 -0.02 -6.33
C ILE A 120 8.76 -0.18 -4.84
N ASN A 121 8.41 -1.32 -4.24
CA ASN A 121 8.75 -1.62 -2.85
C ASN A 121 10.28 -1.66 -2.64
N GLY A 122 11.03 -2.26 -3.58
CA GLY A 122 12.49 -2.25 -3.59
C GLY A 122 13.08 -0.83 -3.58
N ALA A 123 12.60 0.06 -4.44
CA ALA A 123 13.00 1.47 -4.44
C ALA A 123 12.62 2.18 -3.13
N GLY A 124 11.45 1.87 -2.56
CA GLY A 124 11.03 2.39 -1.25
C GLY A 124 11.96 1.97 -0.12
N HIS A 125 12.51 0.75 -0.15
CA HIS A 125 13.52 0.32 0.81
C HIS A 125 14.84 1.10 0.68
N MET A 126 15.24 1.47 -0.54
CA MET A 126 16.42 2.32 -0.77
C MET A 126 16.22 3.72 -0.19
N VAL A 127 15.08 4.37 -0.48
CA VAL A 127 14.73 5.69 0.07
C VAL A 127 14.68 5.65 1.60
N ASN A 128 14.09 4.61 2.20
CA ASN A 128 14.06 4.44 3.65
C ASN A 128 15.45 4.24 4.26
N ALA A 129 16.34 3.47 3.61
CA ALA A 129 17.71 3.30 4.08
C ALA A 129 18.48 4.63 4.08
N MET A 130 18.27 5.46 3.06
CA MET A 130 18.83 6.81 2.97
C MET A 130 18.27 7.71 4.07
N ALA A 131 16.94 7.76 4.24
CA ALA A 131 16.28 8.57 5.28
C ALA A 131 16.76 8.21 6.69
N ARG A 132 16.90 6.91 6.98
CA ARG A 132 17.45 6.44 8.27
C ARG A 132 18.89 6.92 8.50
N ARG A 133 19.74 6.95 7.46
CA ARG A 133 21.11 7.46 7.58
C ARG A 133 21.14 8.97 7.81
N ALA A 134 20.33 9.73 7.07
CA ALA A 134 20.21 11.17 7.24
C ALA A 134 19.73 11.54 8.64
N ASN A 135 18.71 10.83 9.16
CA ASN A 135 18.20 11.00 10.53
C ASN A 135 19.24 10.68 11.62
N MET A 136 20.25 9.85 11.31
CA MET A 136 21.39 9.61 12.22
C MET A 136 22.48 10.68 12.10
N GLY A 137 22.27 11.74 11.33
CA GLY A 137 23.25 12.80 11.07
C GLY A 137 24.40 12.36 10.16
N LYS A 138 24.24 11.28 9.39
CA LYS A 138 25.24 10.85 8.42
C LYS A 138 25.09 11.67 7.14
N GLU A 139 26.20 12.21 6.64
CA GLU A 139 26.24 12.82 5.32
C GLU A 139 25.82 11.80 4.25
N LEU A 140 25.01 12.28 3.30
CA LEU A 140 24.59 11.51 2.15
C LEU A 140 25.52 11.81 0.98
N ASP A 141 25.96 10.77 0.29
CA ASP A 141 26.71 10.93 -0.95
C ASP A 141 25.77 11.39 -2.08
N ALA A 142 26.16 12.46 -2.78
CA ALA A 142 25.33 13.05 -3.82
C ALA A 142 25.08 12.08 -5.00
N GLY A 143 26.07 11.22 -5.32
CA GLY A 143 25.92 10.19 -6.36
C GLY A 143 24.92 9.12 -5.96
N GLU A 144 24.94 8.68 -4.69
CA GLU A 144 23.96 7.73 -4.15
C GLU A 144 22.54 8.31 -4.12
N VAL A 145 22.39 9.60 -3.78
CA VAL A 145 21.11 10.31 -3.83
C VAL A 145 20.58 10.34 -5.26
N GLU A 146 21.40 10.76 -6.23
CA GLU A 146 21.02 10.82 -7.64
C GLU A 146 20.64 9.43 -8.18
N GLU A 147 21.43 8.41 -7.89
CA GLU A 147 21.16 7.03 -8.29
C GLU A 147 19.82 6.54 -7.72
N THR A 148 19.57 6.76 -6.43
CA THR A 148 18.33 6.31 -5.78
C THR A 148 17.11 7.00 -6.37
N LEU A 149 17.16 8.33 -6.60
CA LEU A 149 16.05 9.07 -7.20
C LEU A 149 15.85 8.69 -8.68
N SER A 150 16.93 8.40 -9.40
CA SER A 150 16.87 7.88 -10.79
C SER A 150 16.18 6.53 -10.86
N ILE A 151 16.52 5.60 -9.95
CA ILE A 151 15.85 4.30 -9.82
C ILE A 151 14.37 4.49 -9.46
N LEU A 152 14.06 5.34 -8.48
CA LEU A 152 12.69 5.65 -8.10
C LEU A 152 11.87 6.16 -9.30
N GLY A 153 12.43 7.09 -10.08
CA GLY A 153 11.80 7.59 -11.30
C GLY A 153 11.50 6.49 -12.31
N ARG A 154 12.48 5.60 -12.57
CA ARG A 154 12.32 4.49 -13.53
C ARG A 154 11.24 3.49 -13.10
N VAL A 155 11.18 3.11 -11.82
CA VAL A 155 10.19 2.13 -11.35
C VAL A 155 8.77 2.71 -11.29
N LEU A 156 8.62 4.02 -11.09
CA LEU A 156 7.32 4.70 -11.10
C LEU A 156 6.87 5.09 -12.51
N GLU A 157 7.76 5.09 -13.50
CA GLU A 157 7.46 5.56 -14.85
C GLU A 157 6.31 4.81 -15.55
N PRO A 158 6.17 3.47 -15.43
CA PRO A 158 5.03 2.75 -15.99
C PRO A 158 3.69 3.26 -15.44
N VAL A 159 3.61 3.44 -14.11
CA VAL A 159 2.39 3.95 -13.44
C VAL A 159 2.12 5.39 -13.88
N HIS A 160 3.14 6.26 -13.88
CA HIS A 160 3.03 7.65 -14.36
C HIS A 160 2.49 7.75 -15.78
N LYS A 161 3.02 6.95 -16.71
CA LYS A 161 2.56 6.93 -18.10
C LYS A 161 1.12 6.45 -18.21
N ALA A 162 0.74 5.48 -17.39
CA ALA A 162 -0.59 4.89 -17.44
C ALA A 162 -1.67 5.84 -16.90
N VAL A 163 -1.37 6.60 -15.83
CA VAL A 163 -2.33 7.55 -15.27
C VAL A 163 -2.56 8.78 -16.14
N LYS A 164 -1.60 9.14 -17.01
CA LYS A 164 -1.78 10.21 -18.02
C LYS A 164 -2.78 9.86 -19.12
N ARG A 165 -3.03 8.58 -19.35
CA ARG A 165 -4.00 8.12 -20.35
C ARG A 165 -5.40 8.08 -19.72
N PRO A 166 -6.46 8.43 -20.47
CA PRO A 166 -7.81 8.28 -19.98
C PRO A 166 -8.06 6.83 -19.58
N ALA A 167 -8.86 6.62 -18.54
CA ALA A 167 -9.26 5.29 -18.12
C ALA A 167 -9.85 4.54 -19.33
N LYS A 168 -9.45 3.28 -19.54
CA LYS A 168 -10.11 2.47 -20.57
C LYS A 168 -11.57 2.37 -20.15
N SER A 169 -12.47 3.01 -20.92
CA SER A 169 -13.90 2.80 -20.77
C SER A 169 -14.14 1.30 -20.93
N GLY A 170 -14.40 0.62 -19.82
CA GLY A 170 -14.82 -0.77 -19.85
C GLY A 170 -15.99 -0.84 -20.81
N GLY A 171 -15.87 -1.69 -21.84
CA GLY A 171 -17.01 -2.00 -22.69
C GLY A 171 -18.15 -2.38 -21.77
N LYS A 172 -19.22 -1.59 -21.81
CA LYS A 172 -20.52 -2.00 -21.29
C LYS A 172 -20.77 -3.35 -21.97
N GLU A 173 -20.82 -4.44 -21.22
CA GLU A 173 -21.44 -5.65 -21.73
C GLU A 173 -22.80 -5.23 -22.29
N PRO A 174 -23.15 -5.60 -23.53
CA PRO A 174 -24.46 -5.26 -24.06
C PRO A 174 -25.50 -5.89 -23.14
N ASP A 175 -26.30 -5.03 -22.52
CA ASP A 175 -27.47 -5.40 -21.73
C ASP A 175 -28.39 -6.28 -22.59
N PRO A 176 -28.50 -7.60 -22.32
CA PRO A 176 -29.37 -8.46 -23.08
C PRO A 176 -30.78 -8.33 -22.49
N GLY A 177 -31.45 -7.21 -22.70
CA GLY A 177 -32.76 -7.05 -22.07
C GLY A 177 -33.47 -5.71 -22.15
N ASP A 178 -33.46 -5.02 -23.29
CA ASP A 178 -34.52 -4.04 -23.58
C ASP A 178 -35.06 -4.25 -24.99
N GLY A 179 -35.71 -5.40 -25.17
CA GLY A 179 -36.60 -5.69 -26.29
C GLY A 179 -38.02 -5.73 -25.77
N ARG A 180 -38.67 -4.56 -25.73
CA ARG A 180 -40.09 -4.40 -25.43
C ARG A 180 -40.97 -5.17 -26.41
N ASP A 181 -42.08 -5.65 -25.88
CA ASP A 181 -43.29 -6.03 -26.62
C ASP A 181 -43.61 -5.05 -27.76
N ALA A 182 -43.88 -5.58 -28.96
CA ALA A 182 -44.96 -5.16 -29.85
C ALA A 182 -45.01 -5.99 -31.14
N LEU A 183 -46.20 -6.54 -31.40
CA LEU A 183 -46.75 -7.27 -32.56
C LEU A 183 -46.59 -8.81 -32.56
#